data_AF-A0A0F4IH51-F1
#
_entry.id   AF-A0A0F4IH51-F1
#
_cell.length_a   1.000
_cell.length_b   1.000
_cell.length_c   1.000
_cell.angle_alpha   90.00
_cell.angle_beta   90.00
_cell.angle_gamma   90.00
#
_symmetry.space_group_name_H-M   'P 1'
#
loop_
_entity.id
_entity.type
_entity.pdbx_description
1 polymer ?
#
loop_
_entity_poly.entity_id
_entity_poly.type
_entity_poly.pdbx_seq_one_letter_code
_entity_poly.pdbx_strand_id
1 'polypeptide(L)'
;FTAEGTALAPGGPLRYPATGTVPTPPPAPTRDSYLSDLDWISAANGWGPVERDASNGKSAAGDGPPISFGGTSYPKGLGVHAPSDIAYHLGGAAVRFTSLVGIDDFSAKQSSLGATRAKVYGDGRLLLTTPTLTAAGGPVAVDLDVRGVRVLRLVVEDANNRTSFDHTSWALARVTVS
;
A
#
# COMPACT_ATOMS: atom_id res chain seq x y z
N PHE A 1 -18.08 -18.38 7.60
CA PHE A 1 -17.38 -19.56 8.15
C PHE A 1 -17.40 -19.46 9.66
N THR A 2 -17.75 -20.51 10.37
CA THR A 2 -17.69 -20.57 11.84
C THR A 2 -16.29 -21.00 12.26
N ALA A 3 -15.67 -20.25 13.17
CA ALA A 3 -14.42 -20.65 13.81
C ALA A 3 -14.74 -21.03 15.26
N GLU A 4 -14.33 -22.22 15.69
CA GLU A 4 -14.42 -22.63 17.09
C GLU A 4 -13.07 -22.45 17.78
N GLY A 5 -13.09 -21.82 18.96
CA GLY A 5 -11.93 -21.65 19.83
C GLY A 5 -12.21 -22.20 21.23
N THR A 6 -11.19 -22.78 21.87
CA THR A 6 -11.26 -23.17 23.29
C THR A 6 -10.17 -22.41 24.04
N ALA A 7 -10.53 -21.79 25.17
CA ALA A 7 -9.56 -21.17 26.08
C ALA A 7 -9.61 -21.87 27.44
N LEU A 8 -8.44 -22.01 28.07
CA LEU A 8 -8.35 -22.49 29.45
C LEU A 8 -8.49 -21.31 30.40
N ALA A 9 -9.52 -21.33 31.24
CA ALA A 9 -9.71 -20.38 32.33
C ALA A 9 -9.51 -21.08 33.68
N PRO A 10 -9.26 -20.35 34.79
CA PRO A 10 -9.08 -20.94 36.12
C PRO A 10 -10.24 -21.82 36.60
N GLY A 11 -11.43 -21.72 35.99
CA GLY A 11 -12.62 -22.52 36.30
C GLY A 11 -12.93 -23.67 35.32
N GLY A 12 -12.01 -23.99 34.40
CA GLY A 12 -12.21 -25.02 33.37
C GLY A 12 -12.25 -24.48 31.93
N PRO A 13 -12.44 -25.35 30.92
CA PRO A 13 -12.46 -24.95 29.52
C PRO A 13 -13.70 -24.10 29.21
N LEU A 14 -13.47 -22.88 28.72
CA LEU A 14 -14.53 -22.03 28.17
C LEU A 14 -14.63 -22.28 26.67
N ARG A 15 -15.84 -22.61 26.20
CA ARG A 15 -16.20 -22.63 24.79
C ARG A 15 -17.01 -21.38 24.48
N TYR A 16 -16.56 -20.61 23.49
CA TYR A 16 -17.33 -19.49 22.96
C TYR A 16 -17.52 -19.71 21.45
N PRO A 17 -18.76 -19.69 20.94
CA PRO A 17 -18.96 -19.60 19.50
C PRO A 17 -18.65 -18.17 19.04
N ALA A 18 -17.66 -18.01 18.18
CA ALA A 18 -17.44 -16.76 17.47
C ALA A 18 -18.03 -16.88 16.06
N THR A 19 -19.16 -16.22 15.82
CA THR A 19 -19.72 -16.10 14.47
C THR A 19 -19.12 -14.85 13.83
N GLY A 20 -18.19 -15.04 12.91
CA GLY A 20 -17.62 -13.97 12.08
C GLY A 20 -18.02 -14.13 10.62
N THR A 21 -18.46 -13.05 9.99
CA THR A 21 -18.50 -12.96 8.53
C THR A 21 -17.09 -12.67 8.05
N VAL A 22 -16.49 -13.60 7.30
CA VAL A 22 -15.26 -13.31 6.56
C VAL A 22 -15.69 -12.61 5.27
N PRO A 23 -15.31 -11.34 5.02
CA PRO A 23 -15.65 -10.67 3.79
C PRO A 23 -15.10 -11.45 2.60
N THR A 24 -15.88 -11.58 1.53
CA THR A 24 -15.34 -12.04 0.25
C THR A 24 -14.34 -11.00 -0.26
N PRO A 25 -13.11 -11.39 -0.62
CA PRO A 25 -12.16 -10.46 -1.22
C PRO A 25 -12.74 -9.83 -2.49
N PRO A 26 -12.27 -8.62 -2.87
CA PRO A 26 -12.61 -8.04 -4.16
C PRO A 26 -12.25 -8.97 -5.33
N PRO A 27 -12.88 -8.81 -6.51
CA PRO A 27 -12.50 -9.57 -7.69
C PRO A 27 -11.02 -9.38 -8.04
N ALA A 28 -10.37 -10.46 -8.48
CA ALA A 28 -9.03 -10.38 -9.03
C ALA A 28 -9.04 -9.63 -10.38
N PRO A 29 -7.93 -8.94 -10.76
CA PRO A 29 -7.84 -8.28 -12.05
C PRO A 29 -7.89 -9.30 -13.19
N THR A 30 -8.66 -8.99 -14.24
CA THR A 30 -8.80 -9.81 -15.47
C THR A 30 -8.13 -9.19 -16.70
N ARG A 31 -7.53 -8.01 -16.53
CA ARG A 31 -6.76 -7.27 -17.53
C ARG A 31 -5.70 -6.43 -16.82
N ASP A 32 -4.73 -5.94 -17.57
CA ASP A 32 -3.77 -4.95 -17.09
C ASP A 32 -4.51 -3.77 -16.45
N SER A 33 -4.12 -3.43 -15.22
CA SER A 33 -4.86 -2.48 -14.39
C SER A 33 -3.92 -1.67 -13.51
N TYR A 34 -4.19 -0.37 -13.38
CA TYR A 34 -3.60 0.41 -12.29
C TYR A 34 -4.25 -0.01 -10.97
N LEU A 35 -3.49 -0.03 -9.89
CA LEU A 35 -4.03 -0.37 -8.58
C LEU A 35 -5.03 0.67 -8.09
N SER A 36 -4.88 1.93 -8.51
CA SER A 36 -5.85 2.99 -8.23
C SER A 36 -7.22 2.78 -8.88
N ASP A 37 -7.34 1.89 -9.87
CA ASP A 37 -8.61 1.49 -10.48
C ASP A 37 -9.21 0.20 -9.88
N LEU A 38 -8.49 -0.45 -8.97
CA LEU A 38 -8.92 -1.70 -8.34
C LEU A 38 -9.44 -1.48 -6.91
N ASP A 39 -10.40 -2.28 -6.51
CA ASP A 39 -10.80 -2.38 -5.12
C ASP A 39 -9.69 -3.08 -4.30
N TRP A 40 -9.28 -2.46 -3.20
CA TRP A 40 -8.37 -3.08 -2.25
C TRP A 40 -9.15 -3.97 -1.28
N ILE A 41 -8.49 -4.99 -0.72
CA ILE A 41 -8.98 -5.74 0.44
C ILE A 41 -9.01 -4.81 1.66
N SER A 42 -7.95 -4.03 1.84
CA SER A 42 -7.80 -3.08 2.94
C SER A 42 -6.83 -1.97 2.56
N ALA A 43 -7.02 -0.80 3.16
CA ALA A 43 -6.10 0.33 3.06
C ALA A 43 -6.04 1.07 4.39
N ALA A 44 -4.83 1.36 4.85
CA ALA A 44 -4.56 2.15 6.04
C ALA A 44 -3.41 3.11 5.79
N ASN A 45 -3.49 4.29 6.42
CA ASN A 45 -2.51 5.37 6.35
C ASN A 45 -2.30 5.97 7.74
N GLY A 46 -1.12 6.54 7.97
CA GLY A 46 -0.79 7.25 9.20
C GLY A 46 -1.49 8.60 9.31
N TRP A 47 -1.80 9.22 8.18
CA TRP A 47 -2.54 10.47 8.10
C TRP A 47 -3.48 10.49 6.88
N GLY A 48 -4.77 10.73 7.16
CA GLY A 48 -5.81 10.79 6.13
C GLY A 48 -6.05 9.46 5.42
N PRO A 49 -6.90 9.45 4.40
CA PRO A 49 -7.13 8.27 3.59
C PRO A 49 -5.96 8.04 2.60
N VAL A 50 -5.91 6.83 2.03
CA VAL A 50 -5.13 6.57 0.81
C VAL A 50 -5.82 7.26 -0.34
N GLU A 51 -5.08 8.07 -1.08
CA GLU A 51 -5.58 8.79 -2.24
C GLU A 51 -5.36 7.99 -3.52
N ARG A 52 -6.34 8.02 -4.41
CA ARG A 52 -6.27 7.41 -5.74
C ARG A 52 -5.99 8.49 -6.76
N ASP A 53 -4.95 8.28 -7.56
CA ASP A 53 -4.49 9.18 -8.64
C ASP A 53 -4.10 10.60 -8.19
N ALA A 54 -3.92 10.78 -6.87
CA ALA A 54 -3.44 12.00 -6.24
C ALA A 54 -2.45 11.64 -5.11
N SER A 55 -1.58 12.59 -4.76
CA SER A 55 -0.72 12.53 -3.57
C SER A 55 -1.61 12.57 -2.32
N ASN A 56 -1.14 12.09 -1.16
CA ASN A 56 -1.88 12.28 0.08
C ASN A 56 -1.83 13.77 0.48
N GLY A 57 -3.00 14.43 0.56
CA GLY A 57 -3.08 15.90 0.70
C GLY A 57 -3.37 16.45 2.08
N LYS A 58 -3.68 15.56 3.05
CA LYS A 58 -3.76 15.72 4.53
C LYS A 58 -4.85 14.81 5.09
N SER A 59 -6.02 15.35 5.45
CA SER A 59 -7.01 14.68 6.32
C SER A 59 -8.27 14.28 5.56
N ALA A 60 -8.65 15.02 4.52
CA ALA A 60 -9.88 14.78 3.77
C ALA A 60 -9.59 13.97 2.53
N ALA A 61 -10.53 13.13 2.10
CA ALA A 61 -10.38 12.43 0.82
C ALA A 61 -10.39 13.45 -0.34
N GLY A 62 -9.50 13.27 -1.31
CA GLY A 62 -9.40 14.11 -2.50
C GLY A 62 -8.83 15.51 -2.26
N ASP A 63 -8.14 15.74 -1.13
CA ASP A 63 -7.42 16.99 -0.86
C ASP A 63 -5.98 17.00 -1.42
N GLY A 64 -5.58 15.88 -2.01
CA GLY A 64 -4.29 15.64 -2.63
C GLY A 64 -4.02 16.48 -3.88
N PRO A 65 -2.82 17.06 -4.05
CA PRO A 65 -2.37 17.53 -5.35
C PRO A 65 -2.03 16.34 -6.28
N PRO A 66 -1.76 16.57 -7.57
CA PRO A 66 -1.25 15.53 -8.45
C PRO A 66 0.01 14.86 -7.90
N ILE A 67 0.10 13.53 -8.07
CA ILE A 67 1.32 12.77 -7.75
C ILE A 67 2.46 13.33 -8.59
N SER A 68 3.56 13.71 -7.95
CA SER A 68 4.72 14.22 -8.68
C SER A 68 6.04 13.96 -7.99
N PHE A 69 7.10 13.86 -8.79
CA PHE A 69 8.48 13.74 -8.32
C PHE A 69 9.39 14.63 -9.16
N GLY A 70 10.16 15.52 -8.52
CA GLY A 70 11.07 16.43 -9.21
C GLY A 70 10.37 17.30 -10.26
N GLY A 71 9.12 17.69 -10.01
CA GLY A 71 8.28 18.46 -10.93
C GLY A 71 7.59 17.65 -12.03
N THR A 72 7.88 16.35 -12.18
CA THR A 72 7.19 15.49 -13.16
C THR A 72 5.93 14.91 -12.55
N SER A 73 4.78 15.16 -13.17
CA SER A 73 3.47 14.68 -12.70
C SER A 73 3.10 13.33 -13.29
N TYR A 74 2.43 12.51 -12.49
CA TYR A 74 1.96 11.17 -12.87
C TYR A 74 0.45 11.08 -12.69
N PRO A 75 -0.32 10.72 -13.74
CA PRO A 75 -1.78 10.78 -13.69
C PRO A 75 -2.42 9.61 -12.95
N LYS A 76 -1.65 8.56 -12.64
CA LYS A 76 -2.13 7.34 -11.99
C LYS A 76 -1.24 6.97 -10.83
N GLY A 77 -1.83 6.43 -9.76
CA GLY A 77 -1.07 5.91 -8.63
C GLY A 77 -1.82 6.00 -7.31
N LEU A 78 -1.10 5.74 -6.22
CA LEU A 78 -1.64 5.80 -4.86
C LEU A 78 -0.82 6.78 -4.04
N GLY A 79 -1.47 7.78 -3.44
CA GLY A 79 -0.88 8.69 -2.48
C GLY A 79 -1.07 8.18 -1.05
N VAL A 80 0.02 8.08 -0.30
CA VAL A 80 0.02 7.57 1.08
C VAL A 80 0.77 8.48 2.03
N HIS A 81 0.54 8.28 3.32
CA HIS A 81 1.37 8.86 4.38
C HIS A 81 1.86 7.74 5.30
N ALA A 82 3.16 7.68 5.56
CA ALA A 82 3.72 6.64 6.42
C ALA A 82 3.21 6.77 7.89
N PRO A 83 3.03 5.65 8.61
CA PRO A 83 3.02 4.29 8.08
C PRO A 83 1.77 4.01 7.24
N SER A 84 1.90 3.26 6.15
CA SER A 84 0.77 2.83 5.32
C SER A 84 0.82 1.34 5.01
N ASP A 85 -0.35 0.70 4.88
CA ASP A 85 -0.49 -0.70 4.47
C ASP A 85 -1.73 -0.84 3.57
N ILE A 86 -1.53 -1.28 2.33
CA ILE A 86 -2.59 -1.50 1.34
C ILE A 86 -2.48 -2.93 0.82
N ALA A 87 -3.59 -3.68 0.88
CA ALA A 87 -3.65 -5.05 0.38
C ALA A 87 -4.60 -5.18 -0.80
N TYR A 88 -4.16 -5.83 -1.87
CA TYR A 88 -4.95 -6.12 -3.07
C TYR A 88 -5.09 -7.62 -3.28
N HIS A 89 -6.27 -8.05 -3.72
CA HIS A 89 -6.50 -9.42 -4.16
C HIS A 89 -6.09 -9.55 -5.64
N LEU A 90 -5.02 -10.29 -5.90
CA LEU A 90 -4.56 -10.61 -7.26
C LEU A 90 -5.07 -11.96 -7.76
N GLY A 91 -5.50 -12.85 -6.85
CA GLY A 91 -6.06 -14.16 -7.19
C GLY A 91 -5.10 -15.10 -7.95
N GLY A 92 -3.81 -14.78 -8.05
CA GLY A 92 -2.84 -15.50 -8.87
C GLY A 92 -2.90 -15.17 -10.37
N ALA A 93 -3.74 -14.21 -10.79
CA ALA A 93 -3.95 -13.86 -12.21
C ALA A 93 -2.91 -12.88 -12.75
N ALA A 94 -2.34 -12.04 -11.89
CA ALA A 94 -1.30 -11.08 -12.28
C ALA A 94 0.07 -11.76 -12.40
N VAL A 95 0.88 -11.28 -13.34
CA VAL A 95 2.23 -11.80 -13.61
C VAL A 95 3.34 -10.79 -13.32
N ARG A 96 3.05 -9.48 -13.38
CA ARG A 96 4.01 -8.41 -13.09
C ARG A 96 3.36 -7.34 -12.22
N PHE A 97 4.11 -6.77 -11.28
CA PHE A 97 3.78 -5.53 -10.58
C PHE A 97 4.86 -4.49 -10.84
N THR A 98 4.47 -3.29 -11.29
CA THR A 98 5.39 -2.18 -11.56
C THR A 98 4.91 -0.89 -10.89
N SER A 99 5.84 -0.06 -10.41
CA SER A 99 5.56 1.27 -9.86
C SER A 99 6.82 2.13 -9.85
N LEU A 100 6.65 3.44 -9.74
CA LEU A 100 7.66 4.35 -9.18
C LEU A 100 7.25 4.67 -7.74
N VAL A 101 8.15 4.58 -6.77
CA VAL A 101 7.85 4.87 -5.36
C VAL A 101 8.86 5.85 -4.77
N GLY A 102 8.37 6.90 -4.11
CA GLY A 102 9.21 7.96 -3.57
C GLY A 102 8.44 8.92 -2.69
N ILE A 103 9.16 9.77 -1.96
CA ILE A 103 8.56 10.91 -1.27
C ILE A 103 8.02 11.87 -2.33
N ASP A 104 6.74 12.17 -2.22
CA ASP A 104 6.01 12.99 -3.17
C ASP A 104 6.44 14.46 -3.07
N ASP A 105 6.42 15.15 -4.21
CA ASP A 105 6.73 16.57 -4.32
C ASP A 105 5.88 17.44 -3.37
N PHE A 106 4.66 17.01 -3.03
CA PHE A 106 3.86 17.65 -1.98
C PHE A 106 4.66 17.80 -0.69
N SER A 107 5.37 16.76 -0.25
CA SER A 107 6.25 16.81 0.92
C SER A 107 7.62 17.39 0.61
N ALA A 108 8.25 16.97 -0.48
CA ALA A 108 9.62 17.36 -0.81
C ALA A 108 9.79 18.88 -0.97
N LYS A 109 8.73 19.59 -1.40
CA LYS A 109 8.73 21.07 -1.51
C LYS A 109 8.54 21.78 -0.17
N GLN A 110 8.06 21.09 0.86
CA GLN A 110 7.89 21.65 2.20
C GLN A 110 9.13 21.44 3.07
N SER A 111 9.79 20.28 2.94
CA SER A 111 10.94 19.91 3.76
C SER A 111 11.73 18.74 3.17
N SER A 112 13.04 18.72 3.40
CA SER A 112 13.92 17.59 3.07
C SER A 112 13.98 16.51 4.15
N LEU A 113 13.26 16.68 5.27
CA LEU A 113 13.35 15.83 6.45
C LEU A 113 12.53 14.54 6.36
N GLY A 114 11.63 14.41 5.38
CA GLY A 114 10.88 13.18 5.16
C GLY A 114 11.83 12.02 4.83
N ALA A 115 11.60 10.87 5.44
CA ALA A 115 12.37 9.67 5.16
C ALA A 115 11.51 8.43 5.36
N THR A 116 11.24 7.71 4.27
CA THR A 116 10.42 6.50 4.31
C THR A 116 11.15 5.31 3.74
N ARG A 117 10.58 4.12 3.94
CA ARG A 117 11.02 2.88 3.31
C ARG A 117 9.81 2.12 2.79
N ALA A 118 9.82 1.81 1.50
CA ALA A 118 8.77 1.04 0.88
C ALA A 118 9.11 -0.46 0.88
N LYS A 119 8.09 -1.28 1.11
CA LYS A 119 8.17 -2.74 1.05
C LYS A 119 7.01 -3.29 0.24
N VAL A 120 7.26 -4.39 -0.48
CA VAL A 120 6.23 -5.13 -1.22
C VAL A 120 6.22 -6.56 -0.73
N TYR A 121 5.05 -7.08 -0.39
CA TYR A 121 4.85 -8.47 0.00
C TYR A 121 3.91 -9.18 -0.97
N GLY A 122 4.16 -10.46 -1.21
CA GLY A 122 3.25 -11.38 -1.88
C GLY A 122 2.94 -12.53 -0.94
N ASP A 123 1.66 -12.73 -0.61
CA ASP A 123 1.20 -13.78 0.31
C ASP A 123 1.95 -13.81 1.65
N GLY A 124 2.24 -12.62 2.18
CA GLY A 124 2.99 -12.44 3.43
C GLY A 124 4.52 -12.55 3.32
N ARG A 125 5.05 -13.02 2.17
CA ARG A 125 6.49 -13.07 1.92
C ARG A 125 7.00 -11.72 1.39
N LEU A 126 8.06 -11.21 1.99
CA LEU A 126 8.74 -10.00 1.51
C LEU A 126 9.35 -10.25 0.12
N LEU A 127 8.99 -9.42 -0.84
CA LEU A 127 9.49 -9.48 -2.23
C LEU A 127 10.54 -8.40 -2.49
N LEU A 128 10.35 -7.22 -1.91
CA LEU A 128 11.21 -6.05 -2.10
C LEU A 128 11.20 -5.17 -0.86
N THR A 129 12.37 -4.61 -0.55
CA THR A 129 12.56 -3.47 0.35
C THR A 129 13.38 -2.43 -0.39
N THR A 130 12.92 -1.18 -0.45
CA THR A 130 13.70 -0.10 -1.06
C THR A 130 14.85 0.34 -0.15
N PRO A 131 15.86 1.06 -0.70
CA PRO A 131 16.65 1.99 0.08
C PRO A 131 15.77 3.00 0.83
N THR A 132 16.36 3.78 1.74
CA THR A 132 15.63 4.93 2.33
C THR A 132 15.27 5.90 1.21
N LEU A 133 13.98 6.21 1.10
CA LEU A 133 13.44 7.19 0.17
C LEU A 133 13.50 8.56 0.85
N THR A 134 14.04 9.54 0.14
CA THR A 134 14.15 10.93 0.61
C THR A 134 13.76 11.88 -0.51
N ALA A 135 13.44 13.13 -0.16
CA ALA A 135 13.16 14.18 -1.14
C ALA A 135 14.28 14.34 -2.21
N ALA A 136 15.54 14.13 -1.84
CA ALA A 136 16.67 14.28 -2.75
C ALA A 136 16.92 13.07 -3.66
N GLY A 137 16.46 11.88 -3.26
CA GLY A 137 16.74 10.63 -3.97
C GLY A 137 15.87 10.38 -5.21
N GLY A 138 14.76 11.11 -5.35
CA GLY A 138 13.76 10.84 -6.37
C GLY A 138 13.07 9.47 -6.18
N PRO A 139 12.22 9.05 -7.13
CA PRO A 139 11.49 7.80 -7.01
C PRO A 139 12.36 6.61 -7.41
N VAL A 140 12.16 5.49 -6.72
CA VAL A 140 12.74 4.18 -7.04
C VAL A 140 11.77 3.40 -7.92
N ALA A 141 12.28 2.80 -9.00
CA ALA A 141 11.50 1.89 -9.83
C ALA A 141 11.33 0.52 -9.15
N VAL A 142 10.10 0.01 -9.15
CA VAL A 142 9.71 -1.33 -8.70
C VAL A 142 9.27 -2.12 -9.91
N ASP A 143 9.80 -3.33 -10.06
CA ASP A 143 9.49 -4.20 -11.19
C ASP A 143 9.60 -5.68 -10.76
N LEU A 144 8.48 -6.26 -10.30
CA LEU A 144 8.43 -7.54 -9.60
C LEU A 144 7.64 -8.58 -10.38
N ASP A 145 8.14 -9.83 -10.38
CA ASP A 145 7.36 -11.00 -10.78
C ASP A 145 6.40 -11.36 -9.64
N VAL A 146 5.11 -11.43 -9.96
CA VAL A 146 4.05 -11.72 -9.00
C VAL A 146 3.21 -12.92 -9.45
N ARG A 147 3.71 -13.76 -10.35
CA ARG A 147 3.03 -15.00 -10.76
C ARG A 147 2.68 -15.86 -9.54
N GLY A 148 1.42 -16.27 -9.47
CA GLY A 148 0.90 -17.10 -8.38
C GLY A 148 0.63 -16.36 -7.07
N VAL A 149 1.00 -15.07 -6.95
CA VAL A 149 0.68 -14.26 -5.78
C VAL A 149 -0.83 -14.04 -5.70
N ARG A 150 -1.44 -14.38 -4.57
CA ARG A 150 -2.88 -14.15 -4.35
C ARG A 150 -3.17 -12.82 -3.69
N VAL A 151 -2.33 -12.38 -2.76
CA VAL A 151 -2.45 -11.10 -2.06
C VAL A 151 -1.16 -10.31 -2.22
N LEU A 152 -1.26 -9.15 -2.84
CA LEU A 152 -0.19 -8.16 -2.92
C LEU A 152 -0.37 -7.14 -1.81
N ARG A 153 0.69 -6.84 -1.06
CA ARG A 153 0.67 -5.82 -0.02
C ARG A 153 1.74 -4.78 -0.26
N LEU A 154 1.33 -3.51 -0.25
CA LEU A 154 2.20 -2.34 -0.39
C LEU A 154 2.31 -1.66 0.96
N VAL A 155 3.52 -1.56 1.49
CA VAL A 155 3.79 -1.01 2.81
C VAL A 155 4.77 0.15 2.68
N VAL A 156 4.50 1.26 3.37
CA VAL A 156 5.46 2.35 3.56
C VAL A 156 5.66 2.53 5.05
N GLU A 157 6.90 2.46 5.49
CA GLU A 157 7.31 2.68 6.88
C GLU A 157 8.06 4.01 7.01
N ASP A 158 7.98 4.61 8.19
CA ASP A 158 8.90 5.65 8.63
C ASP A 158 10.33 5.08 8.72
N ALA A 159 11.32 5.83 8.26
CA ALA A 159 12.73 5.44 8.23
C ALA A 159 13.64 6.33 9.09
N ASN A 160 13.11 7.29 9.83
CA ASN A 160 13.89 8.19 10.70
C ASN A 160 13.26 8.48 12.07
N ASN A 161 12.25 7.70 12.49
CA ASN A 161 11.54 7.83 13.77
C ASN A 161 10.78 9.16 13.88
N ARG A 162 10.29 9.66 12.74
CA ARG A 162 9.49 10.86 12.61
C ARG A 162 8.67 10.80 11.33
N THR A 163 7.34 10.81 11.46
CA THR A 163 6.45 10.75 10.30
C THR A 163 6.20 12.09 9.59
N SER A 164 6.79 13.20 10.04
CA SER A 164 6.59 14.48 9.36
C SER A 164 7.20 14.45 7.96
N PHE A 165 6.43 14.89 6.98
CA PHE A 165 6.83 14.95 5.56
C PHE A 165 7.01 13.57 4.89
N ASP A 166 6.37 12.54 5.44
CA ASP A 166 6.38 11.18 4.89
C ASP A 166 5.22 10.92 3.91
N HIS A 167 4.79 11.98 3.21
CA HIS A 167 3.87 11.81 2.09
C HIS A 167 4.63 11.12 0.95
N THR A 168 4.27 9.87 0.70
CA THR A 168 4.92 8.99 -0.26
C THR A 168 3.89 8.59 -1.31
N SER A 169 4.31 8.46 -2.56
CA SER A 169 3.42 8.05 -3.64
C SER A 169 3.94 6.78 -4.31
N TRP A 170 3.03 5.88 -4.65
CA TRP A 170 3.22 4.77 -5.59
C TRP A 170 2.70 5.20 -6.96
N ALA A 171 3.49 5.95 -7.73
CA ALA A 171 3.11 6.44 -9.04
C ALA A 171 3.12 5.33 -10.09
N LEU A 172 2.13 5.35 -10.98
CA LEU A 172 1.89 4.37 -12.04
C LEU A 172 1.84 2.92 -11.52
N ALA A 173 1.48 2.72 -10.25
CA ALA A 173 1.35 1.40 -9.64
C ALA A 173 0.34 0.56 -10.41
N ARG A 174 0.81 -0.49 -11.08
CA ARG A 174 -0.01 -1.33 -11.96
C ARG A 174 0.40 -2.79 -11.89
N VAL A 175 -0.55 -3.64 -12.23
CA VAL A 175 -0.33 -5.07 -12.49
C VAL A 175 -0.64 -5.38 -13.93
N THR A 176 0.09 -6.34 -14.50
CA THR A 176 -0.24 -6.94 -15.79
C THR A 176 -0.72 -8.38 -15.59
N VAL A 177 -1.65 -8.83 -16.41
CA VAL A 177 -2.17 -10.21 -16.40
C VAL A 177 -1.70 -10.96 -17.65
N SER A 178 -1.80 -12.29 -17.63
CA SER A 178 -1.51 -13.17 -18.78
C SER A 178 -2.78 -13.77 -19.36
#